data_AF-A0A2D5E2R3-F1
#
_entry.id   AF-A0A2D5E2R3-F1
#
_cell.length_a   1.000
_cell.length_b   1.000
_cell.length_c   1.000
_cell.angle_alpha   90.00
_cell.angle_beta   90.00
_cell.angle_gamma   90.00
#
_symmetry.space_group_name_H-M   'P 1'
#
loop_
_entity.id
_entity.type
_entity.pdbx_description
1 polymer ?
#
loop_
_entity_poly.entity_id
_entity_poly.type
_entity_poly.pdbx_seq_one_letter_code
_entity_poly.pdbx_strand_id
1 'polypeptide(L)'
;MSDSSTNTNPVMMDDPEAGSTWFLSLVSIVLMVVTVLALASMFFGFEASEVERKVVDKPVVELQELKLSQQETLTESGTYEIENADGESEKRYRIPVSNAMNLIIAEEKSRSSSEEISEGSVATR
;
A
#
# COMPACT_ATOMS: atom_id res chain seq x y z
N MET A 1 64.05 61.16 50.55
CA MET A 1 62.73 60.55 50.77
C MET A 1 62.43 59.80 49.50
N SER A 2 62.54 58.47 49.57
CA SER A 2 62.45 57.58 48.41
C SER A 2 61.00 57.16 48.28
N ASP A 3 60.30 57.73 47.30
CA ASP A 3 58.94 57.31 46.97
C ASP A 3 59.01 55.89 46.39
N SER A 4 58.66 54.91 47.22
CA SER A 4 58.44 53.53 46.83
C SER A 4 57.22 53.48 45.92
N SER A 5 57.46 53.35 44.62
CA SER A 5 56.43 53.10 43.60
C SER A 5 55.83 51.72 43.88
N THR A 6 54.66 51.70 44.50
CA THR A 6 53.83 50.50 44.64
C THR A 6 53.46 50.03 43.24
N ASN A 7 54.18 49.00 42.77
CA ASN A 7 53.92 48.34 41.50
C ASN A 7 52.66 47.48 41.64
N THR A 8 51.49 48.12 41.53
CA THR A 8 50.23 47.42 41.33
C THR A 8 50.10 47.11 39.84
N ASN A 9 50.77 46.05 39.39
CA ASN A 9 50.44 45.46 38.09
C ASN A 9 48.99 44.99 38.16
N PRO A 10 48.04 45.55 37.40
CA PRO A 10 46.77 44.89 37.20
C PRO A 10 47.08 43.54 36.57
N VAL A 11 46.48 42.46 37.07
CA VAL A 11 46.54 41.16 36.41
C VAL A 11 45.98 41.36 35.01
N MET A 12 46.86 41.53 34.01
CA MET A 12 46.47 41.56 32.62
C MET A 12 45.90 40.18 32.34
N MET A 13 44.58 40.16 32.13
CA MET A 13 43.86 38.97 31.71
C MET A 13 44.39 38.65 30.31
N ASP A 14 45.30 37.69 30.24
CA ASP A 14 46.00 37.28 29.02
C ASP A 14 44.93 36.88 27.98
N ASP A 15 45.00 37.45 26.78
CA ASP A 15 44.03 37.17 25.72
C ASP A 15 44.04 35.66 25.41
N PRO A 16 42.86 35.03 25.21
CA PRO A 16 42.81 33.60 24.93
C PRO A 16 43.66 33.28 23.70
N GLU A 17 44.48 32.23 23.83
CA GLU A 17 45.43 31.83 22.82
C GLU A 17 44.75 31.74 21.44
N ALA A 18 45.22 32.54 20.48
CA ALA A 18 44.57 32.70 19.17
C ALA A 18 44.32 31.38 18.44
N GLY A 19 45.12 30.33 18.72
CA GLY A 19 44.97 29.00 18.16
C GLY A 19 43.88 28.13 18.81
N SER A 20 43.63 28.29 20.11
CA SER A 20 42.75 27.41 20.88
C SER A 20 41.27 27.71 20.59
N THR A 21 40.92 29.00 20.46
CA THR A 21 39.53 29.44 20.28
C THR A 21 38.89 28.92 18.99
N TRP A 22 39.61 28.94 17.86
CA TRP A 22 39.06 28.44 16.60
C TRP A 22 38.99 26.91 16.55
N PHE A 23 39.94 26.23 17.18
CA PHE A 23 39.92 24.77 17.29
C PHE A 23 38.73 24.29 18.12
N LEU A 24 38.50 24.90 19.30
CA LEU A 24 37.33 24.63 20.13
C LEU A 24 36.02 24.95 19.39
N SER A 25 35.99 26.03 18.61
CA SER A 25 34.82 26.37 17.78
C SER A 25 34.53 25.27 16.75
N LEU A 26 35.56 24.77 16.06
CA LEU A 26 35.40 23.72 15.05
C LEU A 26 34.94 22.40 15.68
N VAL A 27 35.54 21.99 16.80
CA VAL A 27 35.13 20.79 17.55
C VAL A 27 33.69 20.91 18.03
N SER A 28 33.30 22.08 18.54
CA SER A 28 31.92 22.35 18.98
C SER A 28 30.91 22.20 17.84
N ILE A 29 31.23 22.74 16.65
CA ILE A 29 30.38 22.60 15.46
C ILE A 29 30.24 21.13 15.06
N VAL A 30 31.34 20.37 15.05
CA VAL A 30 31.30 18.94 14.72
C VAL A 30 30.41 18.18 15.72
N LEU A 31 30.58 18.42 17.01
CA LEU A 31 29.75 17.81 18.05
C LEU A 31 28.27 18.18 17.90
N MET A 32 27.97 19.43 17.59
CA MET A 32 26.60 19.89 17.33
C MET A 32 25.98 19.10 16.16
N VAL A 33 26.69 19.00 15.03
CA VAL A 33 26.18 18.27 13.84
C VAL A 33 25.94 16.80 14.17
N VAL A 34 26.88 16.14 14.84
CA VAL A 34 26.72 14.73 15.26
C VAL A 34 25.51 14.57 16.19
N THR A 35 25.31 15.49 17.12
CA THR A 35 24.17 15.46 18.05
C THR A 35 22.84 15.62 17.32
N VAL A 36 22.74 16.54 16.36
CA VAL A 36 21.54 16.75 15.55
C VAL A 36 21.22 15.51 14.72
N LEU A 37 22.23 14.90 14.09
CA LEU A 37 22.05 13.66 13.32
C LEU A 37 21.63 12.49 14.20
N ALA A 38 22.19 12.37 15.41
CA ALA A 38 21.79 11.36 16.38
C ALA A 38 20.31 11.52 16.76
N LEU A 39 19.87 12.74 17.09
CA LEU A 39 18.47 13.03 17.41
C LEU A 39 17.54 12.75 16.23
N ALA A 40 17.92 13.14 15.01
CA ALA A 40 17.14 12.85 13.81
C ALA A 40 17.01 11.34 13.58
N SER A 41 18.12 10.58 13.69
CA SER A 41 18.10 9.13 13.55
C SER A 41 17.25 8.45 14.63
N MET A 42 17.28 8.95 15.87
CA MET A 42 16.47 8.44 16.97
C MET A 42 14.99 8.73 16.73
N PHE A 43 14.65 9.92 16.24
CA PHE A 43 13.28 10.30 15.89
C PHE A 43 12.73 9.41 14.77
N PHE A 44 13.44 9.29 13.65
CA PHE A 44 13.00 8.47 12.52
C PHE A 44 12.99 6.97 12.85
N GLY A 45 13.94 6.51 13.68
CA GLY A 45 13.94 5.12 14.18
C GLY A 45 12.72 4.83 15.05
N PHE A 46 12.31 5.79 15.88
CA PHE A 46 11.12 5.67 16.71
C PHE A 46 9.83 5.74 15.88
N GLU A 47 9.75 6.66 14.91
CA GLU A 47 8.63 6.78 13.98
C GLU A 47 8.43 5.48 13.18
N ALA A 48 9.50 4.95 12.59
CA ALA A 48 9.47 3.68 11.86
C ALA A 48 9.04 2.50 12.76
N SER A 49 9.56 2.44 13.99
CA SER A 49 9.19 1.39 14.95
C SER A 49 7.73 1.51 15.41
N GLU A 50 7.21 2.72 15.61
CA GLU A 50 5.81 2.92 15.94
C GLU A 50 4.88 2.58 14.78
N VAL A 51 5.24 2.93 13.55
CA VAL A 51 4.49 2.57 12.34
C VAL A 51 4.49 1.06 12.17
N GLU A 52 5.63 0.38 12.27
CA GLU A 52 5.71 -1.08 12.17
C GLU A 52 4.90 -1.78 13.27
N ARG A 53 4.90 -1.24 14.50
CA ARG A 53 4.14 -1.81 15.62
C ARG A 53 2.63 -1.58 15.49
N LYS A 54 2.20 -0.46 14.92
CA LYS A 54 0.78 -0.04 14.85
C LYS A 54 0.12 -0.42 13.53
N VAL A 55 0.87 -0.39 12.43
CA VAL A 55 0.42 -0.76 11.10
C VAL A 55 0.82 -2.20 10.89
N VAL A 56 -0.12 -3.10 11.17
CA VAL A 56 -0.06 -4.47 10.67
C VAL A 56 -0.24 -4.36 9.15
N ASP A 57 0.86 -4.14 8.45
CA ASP A 57 0.94 -4.21 6.99
C ASP A 57 0.91 -5.70 6.63
N LYS A 58 -0.22 -6.37 6.95
CA LYS A 58 -0.55 -7.62 6.30
C LYS A 58 -0.92 -7.18 4.88
N PRO A 59 -0.07 -7.42 3.86
CA PRO A 59 -0.57 -7.37 2.50
C PRO A 59 -1.80 -8.27 2.51
N VAL A 60 -2.85 -7.82 1.87
CA VAL A 60 -4.19 -8.32 2.13
C VAL A 60 -4.38 -9.70 1.51
N VAL A 61 -3.64 -10.70 2.01
CA VAL A 61 -3.59 -12.08 1.52
C VAL A 61 -5.01 -12.63 1.53
N GLU A 62 -5.78 -12.34 2.57
CA GLU A 62 -7.19 -12.71 2.67
C GLU A 62 -8.02 -12.07 1.54
N LEU A 63 -7.82 -10.78 1.20
CA LEU A 63 -8.54 -10.15 0.09
C LEU A 63 -8.03 -10.63 -1.28
N GLN A 64 -6.75 -10.97 -1.40
CA GLN A 64 -6.16 -11.49 -2.63
C GLN A 64 -6.64 -12.92 -2.90
N GLU A 65 -6.77 -13.73 -1.85
CA GLU A 65 -7.36 -15.08 -1.86
C GLU A 65 -8.87 -15.04 -2.13
N LEU A 66 -9.60 -14.11 -1.51
CA LEU A 66 -11.02 -13.85 -1.83
C LEU A 66 -11.21 -13.43 -3.29
N LYS A 67 -10.32 -12.59 -3.82
CA LYS A 67 -10.37 -12.17 -5.22
C LYS A 67 -10.05 -13.34 -6.17
N LEU A 68 -9.09 -14.18 -5.81
CA LEU A 68 -8.68 -15.34 -6.61
C LEU A 68 -9.78 -16.42 -6.64
N SER A 69 -10.36 -16.74 -5.47
CA SER A 69 -11.50 -17.67 -5.36
C SER A 69 -12.75 -17.17 -6.08
N GLN A 70 -13.04 -15.87 -6.03
CA GLN A 70 -14.12 -15.28 -6.82
C GLN A 70 -13.85 -15.37 -8.34
N GLN A 71 -12.60 -15.21 -8.76
CA GLN A 71 -12.22 -15.31 -10.17
C GLN A 71 -12.30 -16.74 -10.68
N GLU A 72 -11.89 -17.72 -9.87
CA GLU A 72 -12.05 -19.16 -10.15
C GLU A 72 -13.53 -19.54 -10.31
N THR A 73 -14.36 -19.07 -9.39
CA THR A 73 -15.82 -19.25 -9.41
C THR A 73 -16.49 -18.67 -10.68
N LEU A 74 -15.92 -17.63 -11.29
CA LEU A 74 -16.43 -17.04 -12.53
C LEU A 74 -16.05 -17.83 -13.79
N THR A 75 -15.00 -18.66 -13.69
CA THR A 75 -14.49 -19.47 -14.81
C THR A 75 -15.04 -20.90 -14.82
N GLU A 76 -15.50 -21.40 -13.67
CA GLU A 76 -16.03 -22.76 -13.55
C GLU A 76 -17.54 -22.83 -13.87
N SER A 77 -17.92 -23.75 -14.75
CA SER A 77 -19.31 -24.12 -15.00
C SER A 77 -19.72 -25.23 -14.04
N GLY A 78 -20.77 -25.01 -13.24
CA GLY A 78 -21.20 -25.97 -12.22
C GLY A 78 -22.62 -25.73 -11.73
N THR A 79 -23.18 -26.71 -11.04
CA THR A 79 -24.51 -26.62 -10.43
C THR A 79 -24.34 -26.29 -8.95
N TYR A 80 -25.03 -25.25 -8.47
CA TYR A 80 -25.05 -24.93 -7.05
C TYR A 80 -26.48 -24.95 -6.52
N GLU A 81 -26.65 -25.47 -5.31
CA GLU A 81 -27.92 -25.54 -4.62
C GLU A 81 -28.09 -24.28 -3.77
N ILE A 82 -29.25 -23.66 -3.88
CA ILE A 82 -29.63 -22.50 -3.08
C ILE A 82 -30.89 -22.88 -2.32
N GLU A 83 -30.90 -22.69 -1.00
CA GLU A 83 -32.14 -22.72 -0.22
C GLU A 83 -32.91 -21.42 -0.48
N ASN A 84 -34.13 -21.55 -0.99
CA ASN A 84 -35.05 -20.42 -1.04
C ASN A 84 -35.54 -20.06 0.37
N ALA A 85 -36.14 -18.87 0.52
CA ALA A 85 -36.68 -18.37 1.79
C ALA A 85 -37.76 -19.28 2.42
N ASP A 86 -38.32 -20.22 1.64
CA ASP A 86 -39.30 -21.22 2.06
C ASP A 86 -38.67 -22.60 2.41
N GLY A 87 -37.34 -22.72 2.43
CA GLY A 87 -36.61 -23.92 2.85
C GLY A 87 -36.55 -25.06 1.83
N GLU A 88 -36.90 -24.80 0.56
CA GLU A 88 -36.80 -25.77 -0.53
C GLU A 88 -35.50 -25.56 -1.33
N SER A 89 -34.74 -26.64 -1.56
CA SER A 89 -33.45 -26.62 -2.24
C SER A 89 -33.64 -26.67 -3.76
N GLU A 90 -33.33 -25.57 -4.46
CA GLU A 90 -33.43 -25.49 -5.92
C GLU A 90 -32.04 -25.62 -6.56
N LYS A 91 -31.89 -26.57 -7.50
CA LYS A 91 -30.64 -26.75 -8.27
C LYS A 91 -30.57 -25.71 -9.38
N ARG A 92 -29.61 -24.77 -9.30
CA ARG A 92 -29.36 -23.79 -10.35
C ARG A 92 -28.04 -24.06 -11.07
N TYR A 93 -28.09 -23.97 -12.40
CA TYR A 93 -26.92 -24.17 -13.25
C TYR A 93 -26.21 -22.84 -13.50
N ARG A 94 -24.89 -22.79 -13.23
CA ARG A 94 -24.06 -21.61 -13.46
C ARG A 94 -23.32 -21.77 -14.78
N ILE A 95 -23.58 -20.85 -15.70
CA ILE A 95 -22.92 -20.79 -17.00
C ILE A 95 -21.94 -19.61 -16.96
N PRO A 96 -20.64 -19.83 -17.23
CA PRO A 96 -19.68 -18.73 -17.28
C PRO A 96 -20.03 -17.78 -18.43
N VAL A 97 -19.77 -16.49 -18.22
CA VAL A 97 -20.22 -15.41 -19.13
C VAL A 97 -19.68 -15.60 -20.56
N SER A 98 -18.46 -16.12 -20.69
CA SER A 98 -17.86 -16.48 -21.99
C SER A 98 -18.68 -17.51 -22.77
N ASN A 99 -19.32 -18.46 -22.07
CA ASN A 99 -20.14 -19.50 -22.69
C ASN A 99 -21.61 -19.07 -22.85
N ALA A 100 -22.10 -18.18 -21.97
CA ALA A 100 -23.45 -17.62 -22.08
C ALA A 100 -23.65 -16.85 -23.39
N MET A 101 -22.64 -16.10 -23.84
CA MET A 101 -22.71 -15.39 -25.12
C MET A 101 -22.83 -16.36 -26.30
N ASN A 102 -22.09 -17.48 -26.27
CA ASN A 102 -22.15 -18.50 -27.32
C ASN A 102 -23.51 -19.20 -27.37
N LEU A 103 -24.16 -19.41 -26.22
CA LEU A 103 -25.51 -19.98 -26.16
C LEU A 103 -26.55 -19.03 -26.76
N ILE A 104 -26.48 -17.73 -26.46
CA ILE A 104 -27.39 -16.73 -27.04
C ILE A 104 -27.19 -16.63 -28.56
N ILE A 105 -25.94 -16.64 -29.03
CA ILE A 105 -25.65 -16.63 -30.48
C ILE A 105 -26.15 -17.92 -31.15
N ALA A 106 -26.01 -19.07 -30.50
CA ALA A 106 -26.52 -20.34 -31.00
C ALA A 106 -28.06 -20.39 -31.02
N GLU A 107 -28.72 -19.82 -30.00
CA GLU A 107 -30.18 -19.64 -29.92
C GLU A 107 -30.70 -18.72 -31.03
N GLU A 108 -30.05 -17.56 -31.25
CA GLU A 108 -30.41 -16.65 -32.34
C GLU A 108 -30.22 -17.31 -33.72
N LYS A 109 -29.14 -18.07 -33.89
CA LYS A 109 -28.89 -18.81 -35.14
C LYS A 109 -29.90 -19.93 -35.37
N SER A 110 -30.29 -20.68 -34.33
CA SER A 110 -31.32 -21.72 -34.45
C SER A 110 -32.70 -21.13 -34.70
N ARG A 111 -33.02 -19.99 -34.08
CA ARG A 111 -34.26 -19.25 -34.30
C ARG A 111 -34.37 -18.72 -35.73
N SER A 112 -33.33 -18.04 -36.22
CA SER A 112 -33.26 -17.54 -37.61
C SER A 112 -33.34 -18.67 -38.64
N SER A 113 -32.68 -19.81 -38.40
CA SER A 113 -32.78 -20.99 -39.28
C SER A 113 -34.16 -21.64 -39.26
N SER A 114 -34.95 -21.45 -38.21
CA SER A 114 -36.32 -21.98 -38.10
C SER A 114 -37.34 -21.09 -38.83
N GLU A 115 -37.09 -19.78 -38.92
CA GLU A 115 -37.91 -18.84 -39.70
C GLU A 115 -37.73 -19.03 -41.22
N GLU A 116 -36.53 -19.34 -41.71
CA GLU A 116 -36.31 -19.66 -43.13
C GLU A 116 -37.06 -20.93 -43.58
N ILE A 117 -37.28 -21.89 -42.68
CA ILE A 117 -38.06 -23.11 -42.96
C ILE A 117 -39.57 -22.82 -42.93
N SER A 118 -40.01 -21.84 -42.12
CA SER A 118 -41.43 -21.46 -42.01
C SER A 118 -41.92 -20.63 -43.20
N GLU A 119 -41.11 -19.74 -43.78
CA GLU A 119 -41.50 -19.01 -45.01
C GLU A 119 -41.53 -19.91 -46.26
N GLY A 120 -40.72 -20.99 -46.28
CA GLY A 120 -40.71 -21.96 -47.39
C GLY A 120 -41.93 -22.91 -47.43
N SER A 121 -42.71 -23.02 -46.35
CA SER A 121 -43.83 -23.98 -46.26
C SER A 121 -45.19 -23.41 -46.67
N VAL A 122 -45.35 -22.10 -46.86
CA VAL A 122 -46.65 -21.49 -47.19
C VAL A 122 -46.90 -21.42 -48.71
N ALA A 123 -45.90 -21.75 -49.54
CA ALA A 123 -46.02 -21.75 -51.00
C ALA A 123 -46.14 -23.17 -51.57
N THR A 124 -47.18 -23.92 -51.21
CA THR A 124 -47.80 -24.95 -52.09
C THR A 124 -49.06 -25.53 -51.44
N ARG A 125 -50.23 -24.98 -51.79
CA ARG A 125 -51.43 -25.77 -52.07
C ARG A 125 -52.41 -24.99 -52.92
#